data_AF-A0A0A9BPD2-F1
#
_entry.id   AF-A0A0A9BPD2-F1
#
_cell.length_a   1.000
_cell.length_b   1.000
_cell.length_c   1.000
_cell.angle_alpha   90.00
_cell.angle_beta   90.00
_cell.angle_gamma   90.00
#
_symmetry.space_group_name_H-M   'P 1'
#
loop_
_entity.id
_entity.type
_entity.pdbx_description
1 polymer ?
#
loop_
_entity_poly.entity_id
_entity_poly.type
_entity_poly.pdbx_seq_one_letter_code
_entity_poly.pdbx_strand_id
1 'polypeptide(L)'
;MHDTKSGTSGGTTSGMIWHIPKAHLGSVTKLSAIPNTSCFLTGSKDGDVKLWDAKTSQLVFHWPKLHERHFFSTNFQGLWWCC
;
A
#
# COMPACT_ATOMS: atom_id res chain seq x y z
N MET A 1 -40.17 12.89 -34.26
CA MET A 1 -38.82 12.92 -34.83
C MET A 1 -37.84 12.83 -33.66
N HIS A 2 -37.15 11.69 -33.59
CA HIS A 2 -35.87 11.35 -32.94
C HIS A 2 -35.12 12.52 -32.26
N ASP A 3 -34.84 12.45 -30.95
CA ASP A 3 -33.63 11.94 -30.27
C ASP A 3 -33.04 13.14 -29.50
N THR A 4 -32.36 13.07 -28.35
CA THR A 4 -31.34 12.12 -27.92
C THR A 4 -31.27 12.21 -26.40
N LYS A 5 -31.39 11.06 -25.72
CA LYS A 5 -30.95 10.91 -24.34
C LYS A 5 -29.46 11.29 -24.28
N SER A 6 -29.11 12.34 -23.56
CA SER A 6 -27.71 12.61 -23.20
C SER A 6 -27.26 11.54 -22.21
N GLY A 7 -26.88 10.38 -22.74
CA GLY A 7 -26.11 9.38 -22.03
C GLY A 7 -24.74 9.97 -21.74
N THR A 8 -24.58 10.57 -20.56
CA THR A 8 -23.27 10.87 -20.02
C THR A 8 -22.61 9.54 -19.68
N SER A 9 -21.91 8.95 -20.65
CA SER A 9 -20.90 7.92 -20.44
C SER A 9 -19.69 8.55 -19.76
N GLY A 10 -19.85 8.94 -18.50
CA GLY A 10 -18.74 9.24 -17.61
C GLY A 10 -18.27 7.90 -17.05
N GLY A 11 -17.31 7.26 -17.71
CA GLY A 11 -16.63 6.10 -17.15
C GLY A 11 -16.02 6.48 -15.81
N THR A 12 -16.69 6.12 -14.72
CA THR A 12 -16.12 6.12 -13.37
C THR A 12 -14.96 5.13 -13.38
N THR A 13 -13.75 5.62 -13.64
CA THR A 13 -12.55 5.08 -13.01
C THR A 13 -12.68 5.35 -11.52
N SER A 14 -13.59 4.61 -10.87
CA SER A 14 -13.69 4.54 -9.42
C SER A 14 -12.40 3.87 -8.96
N GLY A 15 -11.34 4.66 -8.84
CA GLY A 15 -10.08 4.23 -8.27
C GLY A 15 -10.40 3.61 -6.93
N MET A 16 -9.94 2.37 -6.71
CA MET A 16 -10.17 1.68 -5.45
C MET A 16 -9.37 2.41 -4.36
N ILE A 17 -10.06 3.29 -3.62
CA ILE A 17 -9.49 3.97 -2.46
C ILE A 17 -9.72 3.06 -1.25
N TRP A 18 -8.64 2.61 -0.65
CA TRP A 18 -8.67 1.80 0.57
C TRP A 18 -8.40 2.68 1.79
N HIS A 19 -9.20 2.49 2.84
CA HIS A 19 -8.99 3.15 4.13
C HIS A 19 -8.69 2.09 5.19
N ILE A 20 -7.48 2.12 5.74
CA ILE A 20 -7.02 1.17 6.76
C ILE A 20 -6.83 1.93 8.08
N PRO A 21 -7.84 1.94 8.97
CA PRO A 21 -7.73 2.64 10.24
C PRO A 21 -6.67 1.99 11.13
N LYS A 22 -5.86 2.82 11.81
CA LYS A 22 -4.80 2.38 12.73
C LYS A 22 -3.79 1.40 12.10
N ALA A 23 -3.49 1.55 10.81
CA ALA A 23 -2.48 0.75 10.13
C ALA A 23 -1.13 0.79 10.86
N HIS A 24 -0.73 1.97 11.34
CA HIS A 24 0.50 2.21 12.09
C HIS A 24 0.25 3.20 13.24
N LEU A 25 1.06 3.11 14.29
CA LEU A 25 1.03 4.04 15.42
C LEU A 25 1.81 5.32 15.10
N GLY A 26 2.77 5.21 14.17
CA GLY A 26 3.56 6.32 13.65
C GLY A 26 3.20 6.71 12.22
N SER A 27 3.86 7.76 11.74
CA SER A 27 3.74 8.18 10.33
C SER A 27 4.36 7.12 9.42
N VAL A 28 3.63 6.71 8.38
CA VAL A 28 4.17 5.84 7.33
C VAL A 28 5.26 6.60 6.58
N THR A 29 6.46 6.04 6.53
CA THR A 29 7.64 6.67 5.92
C THR A 29 8.04 6.02 4.60
N LYS A 30 7.53 4.80 4.34
CA LYS A 30 7.87 3.99 3.18
C LYS A 30 6.67 3.15 2.73
N LEU A 31 6.56 3.00 1.41
CA LEU A 31 5.60 2.14 0.73
C LEU A 31 6.35 1.40 -0.38
N SER A 32 6.18 0.09 -0.48
CA SER A 32 6.80 -0.71 -1.53
C SER A 32 5.81 -1.76 -2.03
N ALA A 33 5.50 -1.76 -3.33
CA ALA A 33 4.66 -2.79 -3.93
C ALA A 33 5.54 -3.96 -4.38
N ILE A 34 5.05 -5.18 -4.21
CA ILE A 34 5.77 -6.38 -4.67
C ILE A 34 5.31 -6.69 -6.09
N PRO A 35 6.20 -6.59 -7.11
CA PRO A 35 5.84 -6.87 -8.49
C PRO A 35 5.34 -8.31 -8.64
N ASN A 36 4.39 -8.53 -9.56
CA ASN A 36 3.73 -9.82 -9.82
C ASN A 36 2.84 -10.36 -8.69
N THR A 37 2.65 -9.59 -7.61
CA THR A 37 1.71 -9.95 -6.54
C THR A 37 0.72 -8.81 -6.32
N SER A 38 -0.38 -9.09 -5.62
CA SER A 38 -1.28 -8.05 -5.13
C SER A 38 -0.85 -7.52 -3.77
N CYS A 39 0.38 -7.80 -3.32
CA CYS A 39 0.82 -7.42 -1.99
C CYS A 39 1.67 -6.15 -2.00
N PHE A 40 1.60 -5.39 -0.91
CA PHE A 40 2.41 -4.21 -0.68
C PHE A 40 2.86 -4.10 0.77
N LEU A 41 4.04 -3.51 0.96
CA LEU A 41 4.68 -3.27 2.24
C LEU A 41 4.48 -1.82 2.65
N THR A 42 4.24 -1.62 3.95
CA THR A 42 4.19 -0.32 4.60
C THR A 42 5.23 -0.30 5.71
N GLY A 43 6.10 0.71 5.72
CA GLY A 43 7.07 0.96 6.78
C GLY A 43 6.73 2.25 7.50
N SER A 44 6.80 2.25 8.83
CA SER A 44 6.43 3.39 9.66
C SER A 44 7.57 3.82 10.59
N LYS A 45 7.50 5.08 11.04
CA LYS A 45 8.41 5.64 12.04
C LYS A 45 8.26 5.00 13.43
N ASP A 46 7.17 4.26 13.66
CA ASP A 46 7.04 3.40 14.85
C ASP A 46 8.05 2.23 14.85
N GLY A 47 8.68 1.94 13.72
CA GLY A 47 9.65 0.85 13.54
C GLY A 47 9.02 -0.42 12.99
N ASP A 48 7.70 -0.45 12.80
CA ASP A 48 6.97 -1.59 12.29
C ASP A 48 6.98 -1.60 10.76
N VAL A 49 7.11 -2.82 10.22
CA VAL A 49 6.87 -3.10 8.81
C VAL A 49 5.70 -4.06 8.70
N LYS A 50 4.76 -3.74 7.81
CA LYS A 50 3.55 -4.54 7.60
C LYS A 50 3.40 -4.89 6.13
N LEU A 51 3.02 -6.12 5.84
CA LEU A 51 2.67 -6.61 4.51
C LEU A 51 1.16 -6.73 4.40
N TRP A 52 0.61 -6.14 3.35
CA TRP A 52 -0.81 -6.09 3.08
C TRP A 52 -1.10 -6.75 1.74
N ASP A 53 -2.24 -7.43 1.64
CA ASP A 53 -2.78 -7.89 0.36
C ASP A 53 -3.82 -6.87 -0.13
N ALA A 54 -3.58 -6.26 -1.30
CA ALA A 54 -4.46 -5.27 -1.91
C ALA A 54 -5.76 -5.85 -2.48
N LYS A 55 -5.85 -7.17 -2.71
CA LYS A 55 -7.11 -7.81 -3.15
C LYS A 55 -8.09 -7.93 -2.00
N THR A 56 -7.59 -8.34 -0.85
CA THR A 56 -8.41 -8.61 0.34
C THR A 56 -8.39 -7.47 1.35
N SER A 57 -7.45 -6.53 1.21
CA SER A 57 -7.17 -5.42 2.13
C SER A 57 -6.90 -5.89 3.55
N GLN A 58 -6.20 -7.02 3.66
CA GLN A 58 -5.85 -7.64 4.93
C GLN A 58 -4.35 -7.59 5.18
N LEU A 59 -4.00 -7.51 6.46
CA LEU A 59 -2.64 -7.65 6.94
C LEU A 59 -2.22 -9.12 6.80
N VAL A 60 -1.20 -9.38 5.98
CA VAL A 60 -0.63 -10.72 5.78
C VAL A 60 0.47 -10.97 6.81
N PHE A 61 1.36 -10.00 7.00
CA PHE A 61 2.47 -10.10 7.96
C PHE A 61 2.72 -8.78 8.67
N HIS A 62 3.19 -8.89 9.91
CA HIS A 62 3.65 -7.77 10.73
C HIS A 62 5.00 -8.13 11.33
N TRP A 63 6.01 -7.33 11.00
CA TRP A 63 7.31 -7.35 11.62
C TRP A 63 7.43 -6.18 12.59
N PRO A 64 7.19 -6.41 13.89
CA PRO A 64 7.29 -5.35 14.87
C PRO A 64 8.75 -4.93 15.00
N LYS A 65 8.99 -3.62 15.06
CA LYS A 65 10.31 -3.06 15.39
C LYS A 65 11.48 -3.50 14.51
N LEU A 66 11.21 -3.92 13.28
CA LEU A 66 12.26 -4.28 12.32
C LEU A 66 13.18 -3.07 12.02
N HIS A 67 12.64 -1.85 12.09
CA HIS A 67 13.39 -0.60 11.97
C HIS A 67 13.45 0.13 13.32
N GLU A 68 14.16 -0.41 14.32
CA GLU A 68 14.50 0.36 15.52
C GLU A 68 15.52 1.46 15.18
N ARG A 69 15.00 2.67 15.03
CA ARG A 69 15.60 3.96 15.43
C ARG A 69 17.14 3.98 15.35
N HIS A 70 17.71 4.05 14.13
CA HIS A 70 18.98 4.74 13.76
C HIS A 70 19.57 4.24 12.43
N PHE A 71 18.79 4.05 11.36
CA PHE A 71 19.41 4.09 10.03
C PHE A 71 18.43 4.54 8.96
N PHE A 72 18.59 5.79 8.56
CA PHE A 72 18.10 6.28 7.28
C PHE A 72 18.80 5.48 6.18
N SER A 73 18.05 4.83 5.31
CA SER A 73 18.49 4.68 3.93
C SER A 73 17.31 4.83 2.99
N THR A 74 17.45 5.84 2.15
CA THR A 74 16.52 6.33 1.14
C THR A 74 16.54 5.48 -0.14
N ASN A 75 16.92 4.20 -0.06
CA ASN A 75 17.00 3.33 -1.23
C ASN A 75 16.26 2.01 -1.01
N PHE A 76 14.97 2.01 -1.34
CA PHE A 76 14.23 0.79 -1.69
C PHE A 76 14.23 0.62 -3.21
N GLN A 77 15.43 0.54 -3.79
CA GLN A 77 15.66 0.07 -5.16
C GLN A 77 16.73 -1.02 -5.02
N GLY A 78 16.30 -2.25 -4.77
CA GLY A 78 17.23 -3.35 -4.60
C GLY A 78 16.62 -4.53 -3.86
N LEU A 79 16.14 -5.48 -4.66
CA LEU A 79 15.96 -6.89 -4.32
C LEU A 79 17.01 -7.42 -3.32
N TRP A 80 16.72 -7.47 -2.02
CA TRP A 80 17.41 -8.34 -1.06
C TRP A 80 16.43 -8.75 0.05
N TRP A 81 15.59 -9.72 -0.27
CA TRP A 81 15.00 -10.65 0.70
C TRP A 81 15.13 -12.04 0.07
N CYS A 82 16.36 -12.54 0.03
CA CYS A 82 16.60 -13.97 -0.18
C CYS A 82 16.73 -14.60 1.21
N CYS A 83 16.17 -15.80 1.33
CA CYS A 83 16.11 -16.67 2.51
C CYS A 83 17.45 -16.82 3.25
#